data_AF-A0A060C6A3-F1
#
_entry.id   AF-A0A060C6A3-F1
#
_cell.length_a   1.000
_cell.length_b   1.000
_cell.length_c   1.000
_cell.angle_alpha   90.00
_cell.angle_beta   90.00
_cell.angle_gamma   90.00
#
_symmetry.space_group_name_H-M   'P 1'
#
loop_
_entity.id
_entity.type
_entity.pdbx_description
1 polymer ?
#
loop_
_entity_poly.entity_id
_entity_poly.type
_entity_poly.pdbx_seq_one_letter_code
_entity_poly.pdbx_strand_id
1 'polypeptide(L)'
;HYHRWREDVALLADLGVDSYRFSLSWSRLLPQGTGEVNQAGVDFYDGVIDALVEAGITPNVTLYHWDLPQALEERGGWANREVADWFAQYAALAFRLFGDRVRMWSTLNEPIAIWVGYGLGMFAPGVADPRGGTPCHAPRDARARPRRP
;
A
#
# COMPACT_ATOMS: atom_id res chain seq x y z
N HIS A 1 -15.89 -0.42 -8.32
CA HIS A 1 -15.11 -1.61 -7.95
C HIS A 1 -15.68 -2.44 -6.79
N TYR A 2 -15.57 -2.10 -5.50
CA TYR A 2 -15.86 -3.05 -4.39
C TYR A 2 -17.22 -3.80 -4.48
N HIS A 3 -18.30 -3.12 -4.87
CA HIS A 3 -19.62 -3.75 -5.06
C HIS A 3 -19.94 -4.12 -6.51
N ARG A 4 -19.09 -3.73 -7.46
CA ARG A 4 -19.34 -3.79 -8.91
C ARG A 4 -18.22 -4.49 -9.68
N TRP A 5 -17.43 -5.31 -8.98
CA TRP A 5 -16.23 -5.88 -9.56
C TRP A 5 -16.56 -6.93 -10.63
N ARG A 6 -17.74 -7.58 -10.55
CA ARG A 6 -18.21 -8.51 -11.57
C ARG A 6 -18.48 -7.80 -12.89
N GLU A 7 -19.10 -6.63 -12.82
CA GLU A 7 -19.32 -5.76 -13.98
C GLU A 7 -17.99 -5.24 -14.55
N ASP A 8 -17.05 -4.86 -13.68
CA ASP A 8 -15.72 -4.44 -14.11
C ASP A 8 -14.98 -5.60 -14.83
N VAL A 9 -15.10 -6.85 -14.36
CA VAL A 9 -14.54 -8.04 -15.04
C VAL A 9 -15.23 -8.31 -16.38
N ALA A 10 -16.56 -8.20 -16.46
CA ALA A 10 -17.29 -8.38 -17.71
C ALA A 10 -16.83 -7.35 -18.77
N LEU A 11 -16.65 -6.09 -18.38
CA LEU A 11 -16.12 -5.05 -19.26
C LEU A 11 -14.69 -5.34 -19.73
N LEU A 12 -13.84 -5.91 -18.88
CA LEU A 12 -12.47 -6.32 -19.26
C LEU A 12 -12.49 -7.48 -20.26
N ALA A 13 -13.40 -8.44 -20.09
CA ALA A 13 -13.59 -9.55 -21.02
C ALA A 13 -14.08 -9.05 -22.39
N ASP A 14 -15.06 -8.14 -22.40
CA ASP A 14 -15.57 -7.50 -23.62
C ASP A 14 -14.49 -6.67 -24.33
N LEU A 15 -13.60 -6.04 -23.58
CA LEU A 15 -12.45 -5.31 -24.12
C LEU A 15 -11.40 -6.23 -24.75
N GLY A 16 -11.36 -7.52 -24.36
CA GLY A 16 -10.43 -8.51 -24.89
C GLY A 16 -8.99 -8.36 -24.40
N VAL A 17 -8.79 -7.93 -23.14
CA VAL A 17 -7.44 -7.80 -22.56
C VAL A 17 -6.91 -9.14 -22.03
N ASP A 18 -5.59 -9.35 -22.16
CA ASP A 18 -4.94 -10.59 -21.67
C ASP A 18 -4.68 -10.59 -20.15
N SER A 19 -4.60 -9.40 -19.55
CA SER A 19 -4.31 -9.25 -18.12
C SER A 19 -4.95 -8.01 -17.52
N TYR A 20 -5.20 -8.08 -16.22
CA TYR A 20 -5.71 -6.94 -15.45
C TYR A 20 -4.81 -6.69 -14.26
N ARG A 21 -4.23 -5.49 -14.21
CA ARG A 21 -3.40 -5.03 -13.10
C ARG A 21 -4.24 -4.31 -12.06
N PHE A 22 -4.21 -4.80 -10.82
CA PHE A 22 -4.88 -4.18 -9.68
C PHE A 22 -4.01 -4.30 -8.42
N SER A 23 -4.37 -3.57 -7.37
CA SER A 23 -3.68 -3.66 -6.07
C SER A 23 -4.53 -4.34 -5.01
N LEU A 24 -3.88 -5.10 -4.15
CA LEU A 24 -4.47 -5.50 -2.87
C LEU A 24 -4.45 -4.29 -1.94
N SER A 25 -5.47 -4.20 -1.11
CA SER A 25 -5.55 -3.20 -0.06
C SER A 25 -5.03 -3.82 1.23
N TRP A 26 -3.89 -3.33 1.73
CA TRP A 26 -3.27 -3.89 2.93
C TRP A 26 -4.21 -3.74 4.12
N SER A 27 -4.78 -2.55 4.33
CA SER A 27 -5.73 -2.29 5.42
C SER A 27 -7.03 -3.10 5.31
N ARG A 28 -7.40 -3.57 4.11
CA ARG A 28 -8.54 -4.48 3.95
C ARG A 28 -8.23 -5.89 4.42
N LEU A 29 -7.03 -6.40 4.14
CA LEU A 29 -6.61 -7.75 4.53
C LEU A 29 -6.18 -7.82 6.00
N LEU A 30 -5.45 -6.81 6.46
CA LEU A 30 -4.96 -6.66 7.83
C LEU A 30 -5.33 -5.25 8.33
N PRO A 31 -6.48 -5.06 9.00
CA PRO A 31 -6.93 -3.74 9.45
C PRO A 31 -5.95 -3.02 10.37
N GLN A 32 -5.25 -3.76 11.23
CA GLN A 32 -4.20 -3.23 12.11
C GLN A 32 -2.81 -3.27 11.46
N GLY A 33 -2.74 -3.59 10.17
CA GLY A 33 -1.53 -3.80 9.36
C GLY A 33 -0.73 -5.07 9.67
N THR A 34 -0.90 -5.62 10.86
CA THR A 34 -0.37 -6.93 11.28
C THR A 34 -1.43 -7.70 12.06
N GLY A 35 -1.24 -9.01 12.22
CA GLY A 35 -2.08 -9.83 13.11
C GLY A 35 -3.32 -10.39 12.41
N GLU A 36 -4.51 -10.08 12.93
CA GLU A 36 -5.75 -10.71 12.52
C GLU A 36 -6.12 -10.40 11.05
N VAL A 37 -6.45 -11.46 10.32
CA VAL A 37 -6.89 -11.38 8.92
C VAL A 37 -8.38 -11.08 8.87
N ASN A 38 -8.76 -10.10 8.08
CA ASN A 38 -10.14 -9.81 7.79
C ASN A 38 -10.64 -10.70 6.65
N GLN A 39 -11.38 -11.76 6.99
CA GLN A 39 -11.86 -12.75 6.01
C GLN A 39 -12.74 -12.14 4.92
N ALA A 40 -13.59 -11.15 5.22
CA ALA A 40 -14.39 -10.49 4.19
C ALA A 40 -13.53 -9.75 3.14
N GLY A 41 -12.33 -9.32 3.54
CA GLY A 41 -11.32 -8.77 2.63
C GLY A 41 -10.73 -9.84 1.72
N VAL A 42 -10.45 -11.03 2.26
CA VAL A 42 -9.97 -12.19 1.51
C VAL A 42 -11.03 -12.63 0.50
N ASP A 43 -12.27 -12.84 0.94
CA ASP A 43 -13.37 -13.30 0.10
C ASP A 43 -13.64 -12.34 -1.08
N PHE A 44 -13.45 -11.04 -0.86
CA PHE A 44 -13.53 -10.05 -1.94
C PHE A 44 -12.48 -10.30 -3.02
N TYR A 45 -11.21 -10.46 -2.64
CA TYR A 45 -10.13 -10.66 -3.61
C TYR A 45 -10.19 -12.05 -4.25
N ASP A 46 -10.58 -13.09 -3.51
CA ASP A 46 -10.86 -14.41 -4.09
C ASP A 46 -11.90 -14.29 -5.20
N GLY A 47 -13.03 -13.63 -4.94
CA GLY A 47 -14.07 -13.44 -5.95
C GLY A 47 -13.57 -12.71 -7.20
N VAL A 48 -12.81 -11.62 -7.04
CA VAL A 48 -12.23 -10.87 -8.18
C VAL A 48 -11.25 -11.74 -8.96
N ILE A 49 -10.35 -12.43 -8.27
CA ILE A 49 -9.31 -13.27 -8.88
C ILE A 49 -9.95 -14.45 -9.62
N ASP A 50 -10.90 -15.14 -9.00
CA ASP A 50 -11.59 -16.27 -9.60
C ASP A 50 -12.31 -15.85 -10.88
N ALA A 51 -13.05 -14.75 -10.87
CA ALA A 51 -13.75 -14.29 -12.06
C ALA A 51 -12.81 -13.83 -13.18
N LEU A 52 -11.65 -13.24 -12.86
CA LEU A 52 -10.63 -12.92 -13.86
C LEU A 52 -10.11 -14.21 -14.52
N VAL A 53 -9.76 -15.21 -13.70
CA VAL A 53 -9.28 -16.51 -14.18
C VAL A 53 -10.33 -17.23 -15.03
N GLU A 54 -11.60 -17.24 -14.59
CA GLU A 54 -12.73 -17.81 -15.33
C GLU A 54 -12.96 -17.10 -16.67
N ALA A 55 -12.74 -15.78 -16.72
CA ALA A 55 -12.80 -14.99 -17.96
C ALA A 55 -11.54 -15.14 -18.85
N GLY A 56 -10.54 -15.93 -18.43
CA GLY A 56 -9.28 -16.08 -19.16
C GLY A 56 -8.34 -14.88 -19.06
N ILE A 57 -8.57 -13.97 -18.11
CA ILE A 57 -7.78 -12.75 -17.90
C ILE A 57 -6.76 -13.01 -16.80
N THR A 58 -5.48 -12.78 -17.08
CA THR A 58 -4.42 -13.04 -16.11
C THR A 58 -4.41 -11.97 -15.00
N PRO A 59 -4.56 -12.35 -13.71
CA PRO A 59 -4.42 -11.40 -12.60
C PRO A 59 -2.97 -10.91 -12.47
N ASN A 60 -2.77 -9.59 -12.45
CA ASN A 60 -1.48 -8.95 -12.19
C ASN A 60 -1.56 -8.10 -10.91
N VAL A 61 -1.05 -8.64 -9.81
CA VAL A 61 -1.30 -8.06 -8.48
C VAL A 61 -0.16 -7.17 -8.04
N THR A 62 -0.48 -5.96 -7.62
CA THR A 62 0.42 -5.08 -6.87
C THR A 62 0.12 -5.18 -5.38
N LEU A 63 1.12 -5.51 -4.56
CA LEU A 63 0.94 -5.69 -3.12
C LEU A 63 0.69 -4.36 -2.39
N TYR A 64 1.43 -3.32 -2.75
CA TYR A 64 1.32 -2.01 -2.12
C TYR A 64 1.15 -0.89 -3.14
N HIS A 65 0.10 -0.09 -2.95
CA HIS A 65 -0.20 1.06 -3.80
C HIS A 65 -0.57 2.27 -2.95
N TRP A 66 0.36 2.64 -2.07
CA TRP A 66 0.32 3.85 -1.24
C TRP A 66 -0.79 3.84 -0.18
N ASP A 67 -1.23 2.64 0.22
CA ASP A 67 -2.38 2.40 1.09
C ASP A 67 -1.95 1.84 2.46
N LEU A 68 -0.91 2.42 3.06
CA LEU A 68 -0.38 1.94 4.35
C LEU A 68 -1.50 1.99 5.40
N PRO A 69 -1.76 0.91 6.15
CA PRO A 69 -2.73 0.94 7.23
C PRO A 69 -2.37 2.03 8.24
N GLN A 70 -3.36 2.85 8.62
CA GLN A 70 -3.15 3.98 9.53
C GLN A 70 -2.54 3.53 10.87
N ALA A 71 -2.92 2.35 11.36
CA ALA A 71 -2.35 1.75 12.57
C ALA A 71 -0.82 1.54 12.50
N LEU A 72 -0.25 1.36 11.30
CA LEU A 72 1.20 1.29 11.09
C LEU A 72 1.82 2.68 10.95
N GLU A 73 1.13 3.62 10.32
CA GLU A 73 1.58 5.02 10.27
C GLU A 73 1.71 5.64 11.68
N GLU A 74 0.76 5.34 12.57
CA GLU A 74 0.82 5.75 13.98
C GLU A 74 2.02 5.15 14.73
N ARG A 75 2.61 4.08 14.19
CA ARG A 75 3.85 3.45 14.68
C ARG A 75 5.10 3.92 13.92
N GLY A 76 4.99 4.96 13.11
CA GLY A 76 6.09 5.57 12.34
C GLY A 76 6.13 5.18 10.86
N GLY A 77 5.22 4.33 10.40
CA GLY A 77 5.02 4.03 8.99
C GLY A 77 6.30 3.62 8.25
N TRP A 78 6.48 4.13 7.03
CA TRP A 78 7.67 3.83 6.21
C TRP A 78 8.98 4.41 6.75
N ALA A 79 8.92 5.37 7.67
CA ALA A 79 10.10 5.86 8.37
C ALA A 79 10.55 4.91 9.52
N ASN A 80 9.68 3.98 9.95
CA ASN A 80 10.03 2.94 10.90
C ASN A 80 10.61 1.72 10.17
N ARG A 81 11.79 1.25 10.60
CA ARG A 81 12.46 0.08 10.01
C ARG A 81 11.63 -1.21 10.10
N GLU A 82 10.79 -1.36 11.13
CA GLU A 82 9.91 -2.53 11.30
C GLU A 82 8.88 -2.68 10.18
N VAL A 83 8.61 -1.61 9.41
CA VAL A 83 7.70 -1.67 8.25
C VAL A 83 8.10 -2.72 7.22
N ALA A 84 9.40 -2.98 7.09
CA ALA A 84 9.92 -4.00 6.18
C ALA A 84 9.43 -5.40 6.59
N ASP A 85 9.44 -5.68 7.90
CA ASP A 85 8.99 -6.96 8.44
C ASP A 85 7.47 -7.09 8.40
N TRP A 86 6.73 -6.01 8.72
CA TRP A 86 5.27 -6.01 8.58
C TRP A 86 4.84 -6.22 7.13
N PHE A 87 5.51 -5.55 6.19
CA PHE A 87 5.25 -5.71 4.77
C PHE A 87 5.59 -7.12 4.29
N ALA A 88 6.70 -7.72 4.75
CA ALA A 88 7.05 -9.09 4.43
C ALA A 88 5.99 -10.10 4.92
N GLN A 89 5.47 -9.92 6.13
CA GLN A 89 4.38 -10.76 6.67
C GLN A 89 3.09 -10.62 5.86
N TYR A 90 2.72 -9.39 5.51
CA TYR A 90 1.59 -9.11 4.63
C TYR A 90 1.75 -9.75 3.24
N ALA A 91 2.93 -9.61 2.63
CA ALA A 91 3.23 -10.22 1.34
C ALA A 91 3.16 -11.76 1.41
N ALA A 92 3.74 -12.36 2.45
CA ALA A 92 3.67 -13.81 2.68
C ALA A 92 2.22 -14.31 2.83
N LEU A 93 1.37 -13.54 3.53
CA LEU A 93 -0.06 -13.82 3.62
C LEU A 93 -0.73 -13.79 2.25
N ALA A 94 -0.50 -12.73 1.46
CA ALA A 94 -1.07 -12.59 0.12
C ALA A 94 -0.64 -13.73 -0.81
N PHE A 95 0.64 -14.12 -0.79
CA PHE A 95 1.14 -15.24 -1.57
C PHE A 95 0.52 -16.58 -1.14
N ARG A 96 0.31 -16.79 0.16
CA ARG A 96 -0.35 -18.01 0.66
C ARG A 96 -1.81 -18.09 0.25
N LEU A 97 -2.52 -16.96 0.25
CA LEU A 97 -3.95 -16.93 -0.07
C LEU A 97 -4.22 -17.02 -1.58
N PHE A 98 -3.43 -16.34 -2.39
CA PHE A 98 -3.77 -16.08 -3.80
C PHE A 98 -2.72 -16.60 -4.79
N GLY A 99 -1.56 -17.08 -4.32
CA GLY A 99 -0.43 -17.46 -5.17
C GLY A 99 -0.65 -18.71 -6.04
N ASP A 100 -1.70 -19.48 -5.78
CA ASP A 100 -2.11 -20.59 -6.62
C ASP A 100 -2.65 -20.10 -7.99
N ARG A 101 -3.40 -18.98 -7.98
CA ARG A 101 -4.06 -18.36 -9.14
C ARG A 101 -3.32 -17.14 -9.68
N VAL A 102 -2.61 -16.39 -8.83
CA VAL A 102 -1.87 -15.18 -9.23
C VAL A 102 -0.40 -15.49 -9.50
N ARG A 103 0.04 -15.27 -10.74
CA ARG A 103 1.42 -15.52 -11.17
C ARG A 103 2.27 -14.26 -11.36
N MET A 104 1.62 -13.11 -11.60
CA MET A 104 2.29 -11.83 -11.78
C MET A 104 2.14 -10.96 -10.53
N TRP A 105 3.28 -10.58 -9.95
CA TRP A 105 3.35 -9.80 -8.72
C TRP A 105 4.26 -8.59 -8.87
N SER A 106 3.79 -7.44 -8.36
CA SER A 106 4.60 -6.25 -8.13
C SER A 106 4.59 -5.94 -6.63
N THR A 107 5.74 -5.71 -6.01
CA THR A 107 5.82 -5.44 -4.56
C THR A 107 5.31 -4.03 -4.24
N LEU A 108 5.97 -3.01 -4.79
CA LEU A 108 5.65 -1.61 -4.56
C LEU A 108 5.32 -0.94 -5.89
N ASN A 109 4.19 -0.22 -5.96
CA ASN A 109 3.99 0.74 -7.04
C ASN A 109 4.77 2.03 -6.74
N GLU A 110 5.57 2.48 -7.70
CA GLU A 110 6.18 3.82 -7.71
C GLU A 110 6.69 4.27 -6.32
N PRO A 111 7.73 3.62 -5.76
CA PRO A 111 8.19 3.89 -4.39
C PRO A 111 8.61 5.36 -4.16
N ILE A 112 8.86 6.12 -5.23
CA ILE A 112 9.07 7.57 -5.14
C ILE A 112 7.90 8.31 -4.49
N ALA A 113 6.66 7.83 -4.63
CA ALA A 113 5.49 8.43 -4.02
C ALA A 113 5.53 8.36 -2.49
N ILE A 114 6.17 7.32 -1.92
CA ILE A 114 6.43 7.26 -0.48
C ILE A 114 7.32 8.44 -0.08
N TRP A 115 8.42 8.68 -0.80
CA TRP A 115 9.27 9.85 -0.54
C TRP A 115 8.53 11.19 -0.78
N VAL A 116 7.65 11.29 -1.77
CA VAL A 116 6.81 12.49 -1.96
C VAL A 116 5.89 12.72 -0.75
N GLY A 117 5.41 11.65 -0.11
CA GLY A 117 4.59 11.71 1.10
C GLY A 117 5.35 12.08 2.38
N TYR A 118 6.62 11.66 2.52
CA TYR A 118 7.44 11.94 3.72
C TYR A 118 8.40 13.13 3.58
N GLY A 119 8.87 13.42 2.37
CA GLY A 119 9.85 14.45 2.09
C GLY A 119 9.23 15.77 1.64
N LEU A 120 8.16 15.70 0.82
CA LEU A 120 7.52 16.89 0.23
C LEU A 120 6.13 17.19 0.81
N GLY A 121 5.53 16.26 1.54
CA GLY A 121 4.20 16.39 2.14
C GLY A 121 3.05 16.51 1.15
N MET A 122 3.24 16.15 -0.13
CA MET A 122 2.20 16.28 -1.16
C MET A 122 1.24 15.08 -1.19
N PHE A 123 1.70 13.91 -0.75
CA PHE A 123 0.88 12.71 -0.58
C PHE A 123 0.77 12.35 0.89
N ALA A 124 -0.16 11.46 1.25
CA ALA A 124 -0.18 10.86 2.58
C ALA A 124 1.20 10.24 2.89
N PRO A 125 1.71 10.38 4.13
CA PRO A 125 1.06 10.95 5.31
C PRO A 125 1.11 12.49 5.42
N GLY A 126 1.64 13.20 4.44
CA GLY A 126 1.70 14.67 4.44
C GLY A 126 2.86 15.24 5.25
N VAL A 127 3.89 14.43 5.51
CA VAL A 127 5.10 14.86 6.22
C VAL A 127 6.01 15.59 5.24
N ALA A 128 6.50 16.76 5.66
CA ALA A 128 7.42 17.59 4.87
C ALA A 128 8.81 17.63 5.51
N ASP A 129 9.45 16.47 5.67
CA ASP A 129 10.82 16.35 6.14
C ASP A 129 11.75 15.80 5.05
N PRO A 130 12.34 16.67 4.20
CA PRO A 130 13.19 16.24 3.10
C PRO A 130 14.52 15.59 3.55
N ARG A 131 14.85 15.62 4.85
CA ARG A 131 16.08 15.04 5.41
C ARG A 131 15.85 13.70 6.13
N GLY A 132 14.60 13.28 6.30
CA GLY A 132 14.23 11.96 6.84
C GLY A 132 14.83 11.63 8.21
N GLY A 133 14.86 12.57 9.17
CA GLY A 133 15.61 12.34 10.41
C GLY A 133 15.39 13.31 11.56
N THR A 134 14.68 12.81 12.57
CA THR A 134 14.59 13.23 13.99
C THR A 134 13.50 14.27 14.30
N PRO A 135 12.62 14.04 15.31
CA PRO A 135 11.72 15.09 15.76
C PRO A 135 12.54 16.28 16.24
N CYS A 136 12.36 17.44 15.59
CA CYS A 136 12.83 18.71 16.10
C CYS A 136 12.09 19.05 17.40
N HIS A 137 12.50 18.47 18.52
CA HIS A 137 12.45 19.18 19.79
C HIS A 137 13.55 20.24 19.78
N ALA A 138 13.27 21.35 19.11
CA ALA A 138 13.99 22.59 19.38
C ALA A 138 13.14 23.42 20.34
N PRO A 139 13.58 23.67 21.59
CA PRO A 139 12.96 24.71 22.39
C PRO A 139 13.13 26.03 21.65
N ARG A 140 12.03 26.74 21.44
CA ARG A 140 12.05 28.11 20.92
C ARG A 140 12.81 28.99 21.91
N ASP A 141 14.08 29.25 21.64
CA ASP A 141 14.77 30.40 22.21
C ASP A 141 15.98 30.81 21.34
N ALA A 142 15.70 31.63 20.33
CA ALA A 142 16.72 32.37 19.61
C ALA A 142 16.76 33.80 20.14
N ARG A 143 17.51 34.02 21.23
CA ARG A 143 17.98 35.37 21.56
C ARG A 143 18.88 35.85 20.42
N ALA A 144 18.49 36.99 19.84
CA ALA A 144 19.22 37.68 18.79
C ALA A 144 20.69 37.91 19.20
N ARG A 145 21.64 37.53 18.32
CA ARG A 145 23.01 38.04 18.36
C ARG A 145 23.15 39.17 17.35
N PRO A 146 23.75 40.32 17.70
CA PRO A 146 23.92 41.43 16.77
C PRO A 146 25.08 41.15 15.82
N ARG A 147 24.93 41.58 14.57
CA ARG A 147 26.03 41.63 13.59
C ARG A 147 27.02 42.72 14.01
N ARG A 148 28.31 42.44 13.84
CA ARG A 148 29.45 43.36 14.01
C ARG A 148 30.24 43.44 12.69
N PRO A 149 31.08 44.48 12.57
CA PRO A 149 30.76 45.80 12.03
C PRO A 149 30.66 45.80 10.50
#